data_AF-A0A7C5U2J1-F1
#
_entry.id   AF-A0A7C5U2J1-F1
#
_cell.length_a   1.000
_cell.length_b   1.000
_cell.length_c   1.000
_cell.angle_alpha   90.00
_cell.angle_beta   90.00
_cell.angle_gamma   90.00
#
_symmetry.space_group_name_H-M   'P 1'
#
loop_
_entity.id
_entity.type
_entity.pdbx_description
1 polymer ?
#
loop_
_entity_poly.entity_id
_entity_poly.type
_entity_poly.pdbx_seq_one_letter_code
_entity_poly.pdbx_strand_id
1 'polypeptide(L)'
;QRKFERLGLEVPLFHSHVNELPFESESFDVITHFGGINTFRDIASALKEWVRLLKPNGFLLIADEGLSPTVRKTQRGLKIVERNRLFGLQPPLQHLPPQLKNVKLWWFAKDTFYAILCQKLSKEELKELKTNGTEHIRIKELVEEMLQKLKA
;
A
#
# COMPACT_ATOMS: atom_id res chain seq x y z
N GLN A 1 0.84 9.29 -23.28
CA GLN A 1 0.78 10.76 -23.31
C GLN A 1 -0.36 11.29 -24.18
N ARG A 2 -0.53 10.83 -25.44
CA ARG A 2 -1.64 11.21 -26.35
C ARG A 2 -3.05 11.34 -25.74
N LYS A 3 -3.43 10.48 -24.79
CA LYS A 3 -4.74 10.54 -24.11
C LYS A 3 -4.89 11.77 -23.19
N PHE A 4 -3.82 12.16 -22.48
CA PHE A 4 -3.82 13.31 -21.59
C PHE A 4 -3.72 14.62 -22.37
N GLU A 5 -2.89 14.64 -23.42
CA GLU A 5 -2.78 15.78 -24.35
C GLU A 5 -4.14 16.12 -24.97
N ARG A 6 -4.90 15.12 -25.42
CA ARG A 6 -6.25 15.32 -25.97
C ARG A 6 -7.24 15.89 -24.94
N LEU A 7 -7.01 15.65 -23.65
CA LEU A 7 -7.84 16.15 -22.56
C LEU A 7 -7.34 17.49 -22.01
N GLY A 8 -6.27 18.07 -22.57
CA GLY A 8 -5.66 19.30 -22.06
C GLY A 8 -5.08 19.16 -20.65
N LEU A 9 -4.71 17.93 -20.24
CA LEU A 9 -4.15 17.65 -18.93
C LEU A 9 -2.63 17.53 -19.01
N GLU A 10 -1.94 18.35 -18.22
CA GLU A 10 -0.50 18.20 -18.00
C GLU A 10 -0.24 17.14 -16.93
N VAL A 11 0.25 15.99 -17.38
CA VAL A 11 0.61 14.86 -16.50
C VAL A 11 2.09 14.56 -16.73
N PRO A 12 3.00 15.12 -15.91
CA PRO A 12 4.42 14.84 -16.04
C PRO A 12 4.71 13.38 -15.72
N LEU A 13 5.54 12.75 -16.55
CA LEU A 13 5.98 11.38 -16.37
C LEU A 13 7.44 11.36 -15.95
N PHE A 14 7.76 10.53 -14.96
CA PHE A 14 9.10 10.39 -14.41
C PHE A 14 9.55 8.95 -14.52
N HIS A 15 10.82 8.75 -14.87
CA HIS A 15 11.46 7.44 -14.84
C HIS A 15 12.42 7.40 -13.66
N SER A 16 12.15 6.54 -12.69
CA SER A 16 12.99 6.33 -11.51
C SER A 16 12.79 4.96 -10.90
N HIS A 17 13.62 4.62 -9.93
CA HIS A 17 13.42 3.47 -9.06
C HIS A 17 12.33 3.76 -8.02
N VAL A 18 11.48 2.76 -7.75
CA VAL A 18 10.36 2.91 -6.81
C VAL A 18 10.79 3.11 -5.36
N ASN A 19 12.04 2.75 -5.05
CA ASN A 19 12.66 2.89 -3.74
C ASN A 19 13.37 4.26 -3.56
N GLU A 20 13.53 5.04 -4.63
CA GLU A 20 14.23 6.32 -4.63
C GLU A 20 13.64 7.21 -5.73
N LEU A 21 12.57 7.91 -5.39
CA LEU A 21 11.85 8.78 -6.30
C LEU A 21 12.43 10.21 -6.22
N PRO A 22 12.52 10.94 -7.34
CA PRO A 22 13.22 12.23 -7.43
C PRO A 22 12.34 13.38 -6.92
N PHE A 23 11.70 13.20 -5.77
CA PHE A 23 10.82 14.17 -5.15
C PHE A 23 11.23 14.41 -3.71
N GLU A 24 11.04 15.65 -3.26
CA GLU A 24 11.26 16.03 -1.88
C GLU A 24 10.29 15.32 -0.94
N SER A 25 10.69 15.20 0.32
CA SER A 25 9.80 14.65 1.35
C SER A 25 8.54 15.51 1.47
N GLU A 26 7.39 14.90 1.79
CA GLU A 26 6.13 15.63 1.96
C GLU A 26 5.66 16.41 0.71
N SER A 27 5.93 15.88 -0.49
CA SER A 27 5.51 16.50 -1.76
C SER A 27 4.03 16.24 -2.11
N PHE A 28 3.44 15.13 -1.66
CA PHE A 28 2.13 14.68 -2.14
C PHE A 28 1.09 14.53 -1.03
N ASP A 29 -0.13 15.00 -1.29
CA ASP A 29 -1.29 14.80 -0.41
C ASP A 29 -1.86 13.37 -0.54
N VAL A 30 -1.76 12.78 -1.73
CA VAL A 30 -2.25 11.44 -2.05
C VAL A 30 -1.24 10.72 -2.93
N ILE A 31 -0.97 9.46 -2.61
CA ILE A 31 -0.22 8.53 -3.45
C ILE A 31 -1.10 7.31 -3.71
N THR A 32 -1.18 6.90 -4.98
CA THR A 32 -1.91 5.71 -5.37
C THR A 32 -1.01 4.76 -6.15
N HIS A 33 -1.08 3.48 -5.85
CA HIS A 33 -0.38 2.41 -6.56
C HIS A 33 -1.35 1.30 -6.94
N PHE A 34 -1.41 0.94 -8.22
CA PHE A 34 -2.30 -0.10 -8.73
C PHE A 34 -1.52 -1.08 -9.59
N GLY A 35 -1.43 -2.33 -9.13
CA GLY A 35 -0.72 -3.40 -9.82
C GLY A 35 0.80 -3.34 -9.67
N GLY A 36 1.45 -4.50 -9.70
CA GLY A 36 2.91 -4.62 -9.75
C GLY A 36 3.63 -4.57 -8.40
N ILE A 37 2.99 -4.20 -7.28
CA ILE A 37 3.65 -4.27 -5.95
C ILE A 37 4.05 -5.72 -5.64
N ASN A 38 3.22 -6.66 -6.11
CA ASN A 38 3.43 -8.10 -6.06
C ASN A 38 4.73 -8.57 -6.75
N THR A 39 5.36 -7.71 -7.58
CA THR A 39 6.61 -8.02 -8.31
C THR A 39 7.85 -7.38 -7.71
N PHE A 40 7.69 -6.55 -6.67
CA PHE A 40 8.80 -5.85 -6.06
C PHE A 40 9.65 -6.79 -5.20
N ARG A 41 10.98 -6.66 -5.30
CA ARG A 41 11.91 -7.43 -4.46
C ARG A 41 11.94 -6.93 -3.02
N ASP A 42 11.78 -5.62 -2.83
CA ASP A 42 11.80 -4.98 -1.52
C ASP A 42 10.58 -4.05 -1.37
N ILE A 43 9.45 -4.65 -0.99
CA ILE A 43 8.20 -3.92 -0.74
C ILE A 43 8.35 -2.94 0.43
N ALA A 44 9.13 -3.30 1.46
CA ALA A 44 9.31 -2.46 2.63
C ALA A 44 10.03 -1.15 2.29
N SER A 45 11.07 -1.21 1.45
CA SER A 45 11.77 -0.02 0.96
C SER A 45 10.86 0.87 0.12
N ALA A 46 10.09 0.32 -0.81
CA ALA A 46 9.12 1.07 -1.61
C ALA A 46 8.07 1.79 -0.75
N LEU A 47 7.49 1.09 0.24
CA LEU A 47 6.51 1.67 1.16
C LEU A 47 7.11 2.79 2.02
N LYS A 48 8.34 2.63 2.51
CA LYS A 48 9.05 3.70 3.22
C LYS A 48 9.24 4.93 2.35
N GLU A 49 9.60 4.73 1.08
CA GLU A 49 9.79 5.83 0.14
C GLU A 49 8.49 6.58 -0.14
N TRP A 50 7.39 5.87 -0.39
CA TRP A 50 6.09 6.53 -0.59
C TRP A 50 5.61 7.27 0.66
N VAL A 51 5.85 6.72 1.85
CA VAL A 51 5.51 7.39 3.11
C VAL A 51 6.42 8.60 3.38
N ARG A 52 7.68 8.61 2.93
CA ARG A 52 8.53 9.81 2.95
C ARG A 52 7.92 10.93 2.11
N LEU A 53 7.44 10.59 0.92
CA LEU A 53 6.85 11.53 -0.04
C LEU A 53 5.48 12.06 0.37
N LEU A 54 4.71 11.32 1.16
CA LEU A 54 3.41 11.77 1.65
C LEU A 54 3.55 12.94 2.62
N LYS A 55 2.69 13.94 2.49
CA LYS A 55 2.49 14.96 3.52
C LYS A 55 1.88 14.34 4.78
N PRO A 56 2.12 14.92 5.96
CA PRO A 56 1.38 14.55 7.17
C PRO A 56 -0.13 14.60 6.93
N ASN A 57 -0.87 13.63 7.45
CA ASN A 57 -2.30 13.39 7.16
C ASN A 57 -2.64 13.00 5.71
N GLY A 58 -1.66 12.87 4.81
CA GLY A 58 -1.86 12.41 3.43
C GLY A 58 -2.25 10.94 3.33
N PHE A 59 -2.80 10.53 2.18
CA PHE A 59 -3.36 9.18 1.98
C PHE A 59 -2.53 8.32 1.03
N LEU A 60 -2.33 7.06 1.40
CA LEU A 60 -1.74 6.01 0.56
C LEU A 60 -2.84 5.01 0.18
N LEU A 61 -3.07 4.81 -1.11
CA LEU A 61 -3.94 3.77 -1.64
C LEU A 61 -3.13 2.78 -2.46
N ILE A 62 -3.15 1.51 -2.07
CA ILE A 62 -2.48 0.42 -2.79
C ILE A 62 -3.53 -0.59 -3.19
N ALA A 63 -3.53 -1.05 -4.44
CA ALA A 63 -4.35 -2.18 -4.85
C ALA A 63 -3.58 -3.08 -5.80
N ASP A 64 -3.77 -4.39 -5.66
CA ASP A 64 -3.10 -5.37 -6.51
C ASP A 64 -3.91 -6.69 -6.54
N GLU A 65 -3.48 -7.64 -7.37
CA GLU A 65 -4.04 -8.99 -7.36
C GLU A 65 -3.82 -9.68 -6.01
N GLY A 66 -4.84 -10.38 -5.53
CA GLY A 66 -4.73 -11.19 -4.32
C GLY A 66 -6.10 -11.70 -3.89
N LEU A 67 -6.26 -13.02 -3.89
CA LEU A 67 -7.54 -13.64 -3.54
C LEU A 67 -7.89 -13.41 -2.08
N SER A 68 -9.18 -13.14 -1.82
CA SER A 68 -9.71 -13.09 -0.45
C SER A 68 -9.50 -14.41 0.29
N PRO A 69 -9.47 -14.41 1.63
CA PRO A 69 -9.36 -15.64 2.43
C PRO A 69 -10.42 -16.67 2.06
N THR A 70 -11.61 -16.23 1.67
CA THR A 70 -12.72 -17.07 1.22
C THR A 70 -12.45 -17.65 -0.16
N VAL A 71 -12.20 -16.81 -1.18
CA VAL A 71 -12.03 -17.29 -2.57
C VAL A 71 -10.81 -18.18 -2.72
N ARG A 72 -9.73 -17.91 -1.99
CA ARG A 72 -8.49 -18.71 -2.01
C ARG A 72 -8.70 -20.18 -1.68
N LYS A 73 -9.69 -20.51 -0.85
CA LYS A 73 -10.00 -21.89 -0.44
C LYS A 73 -10.91 -22.62 -1.43
N THR A 74 -11.41 -21.95 -2.45
CA THR A 74 -12.33 -22.53 -3.44
C THR A 74 -11.57 -23.16 -4.61
N GLN A 75 -12.20 -24.13 -5.30
CA GLN A 75 -11.65 -24.68 -6.55
C GLN A 75 -11.39 -23.61 -7.61
N ARG A 76 -12.25 -22.59 -7.67
CA ARG A 76 -12.07 -21.44 -8.57
C ARG A 76 -10.79 -20.67 -8.22
N GLY A 77 -10.57 -20.38 -6.94
CA GLY A 77 -9.37 -19.70 -6.46
C GLY A 77 -8.10 -20.47 -6.80
N LEU A 78 -8.09 -21.78 -6.55
CA LEU A 78 -6.96 -22.65 -6.89
C LEU A 78 -6.61 -22.60 -8.38
N LYS A 79 -7.63 -22.68 -9.26
CA LYS A 79 -7.44 -22.54 -10.72
C LYS A 79 -6.92 -21.16 -11.15
N ILE A 80 -7.31 -20.09 -10.45
CA ILE A 80 -6.79 -18.74 -10.72
C ILE A 80 -5.30 -18.67 -10.38
N VAL A 81 -4.91 -19.16 -9.20
CA VAL A 81 -3.51 -19.15 -8.73
C VAL A 81 -2.62 -20.03 -9.62
N GLU A 82 -3.14 -21.17 -10.09
CA GLU A 82 -2.44 -22.04 -11.04
C GLU A 82 -2.10 -21.31 -12.34
N ARG A 83 -3.02 -20.49 -12.87
CA ARG A 83 -2.82 -19.72 -14.10
C ARG A 83 -1.94 -18.49 -13.90
N ASN A 84 -2.07 -17.83 -12.76
CA ASN A 84 -1.23 -16.69 -12.40
C ASN A 84 -0.96 -16.70 -10.89
N ARG A 85 0.27 -17.04 -10.53
CA ARG A 85 0.71 -17.18 -9.14
C ARG A 85 0.61 -15.87 -8.34
N LEU A 86 0.59 -14.71 -9.01
CA LEU A 86 0.45 -13.41 -8.34
C LEU A 86 -0.85 -13.29 -7.52
N PHE A 87 -1.96 -13.87 -8.00
CA PHE A 87 -3.21 -13.92 -7.25
C PHE A 87 -3.09 -14.72 -5.94
N GLY A 88 -2.07 -15.57 -5.84
CA GLY A 88 -1.74 -16.33 -4.64
C GLY A 88 -0.98 -15.53 -3.60
N LEU A 89 -0.53 -14.30 -3.89
CA LEU A 89 0.11 -13.44 -2.91
C LEU A 89 -0.93 -12.83 -1.96
N GLN A 90 -0.44 -12.34 -0.83
CA GLN A 90 -1.25 -11.68 0.20
C GLN A 90 -0.99 -10.18 0.16
N PRO A 91 -1.96 -9.35 0.58
CA PRO A 91 -1.71 -7.92 0.80
C PRO A 91 -0.48 -7.74 1.72
N PRO A 92 0.49 -6.86 1.39
CA PRO A 92 1.78 -6.75 2.07
C PRO A 92 1.69 -5.99 3.41
N LEU A 93 0.72 -6.36 4.23
CA LEU A 93 0.36 -5.70 5.47
C LEU A 93 1.55 -5.61 6.45
N GLN A 94 2.33 -6.70 6.55
CA GLN A 94 3.50 -6.79 7.41
C GLN A 94 4.62 -5.80 7.06
N HIS A 95 4.58 -5.18 5.88
CA HIS A 95 5.57 -4.22 5.43
C HIS A 95 5.13 -2.76 5.62
N LEU A 96 3.90 -2.52 6.09
CA LEU A 96 3.44 -1.15 6.34
C LEU A 96 4.29 -0.49 7.43
N PRO A 97 4.81 0.72 7.18
CA PRO A 97 5.65 1.42 8.14
C PRO A 97 4.81 2.06 9.27
N PRO A 98 5.36 2.23 10.49
CA PRO A 98 4.62 2.70 11.68
C PRO A 98 4.07 4.12 11.57
N GLN A 99 4.53 4.90 10.59
CA GLN A 99 4.06 6.25 10.28
C GLN A 99 2.68 6.26 9.60
N LEU A 100 2.03 5.10 9.44
CA LEU A 100 0.68 4.97 8.93
C LEU A 100 -0.32 4.70 10.06
N LYS A 101 -1.55 5.18 9.87
CA LYS A 101 -2.73 4.94 10.71
C LYS A 101 -3.97 4.70 9.85
N ASN A 102 -5.09 4.36 10.49
CA ASN A 102 -6.40 4.22 9.86
C ASN A 102 -6.39 3.22 8.69
N VAL A 103 -5.68 2.10 8.84
CA VAL A 103 -5.48 1.14 7.76
C VAL A 103 -6.79 0.43 7.43
N LYS A 104 -7.28 0.51 6.21
CA LYS A 104 -8.46 -0.25 5.75
C LYS A 104 -8.04 -1.22 4.67
N LEU A 105 -8.54 -2.46 4.75
CA LEU A 105 -8.33 -3.50 3.76
C LEU A 105 -9.70 -4.01 3.31
N TRP A 106 -9.90 -4.12 1.99
CA TRP A 106 -11.08 -4.75 1.42
C TRP A 106 -10.74 -5.45 0.11
N TRP A 107 -11.60 -6.38 -0.29
CA TRP A 107 -11.50 -7.07 -1.58
C TRP A 107 -12.55 -6.55 -2.55
N PHE A 108 -12.22 -6.62 -3.84
CA PHE A 108 -13.11 -6.21 -4.92
C PHE A 108 -12.94 -7.12 -6.14
N ALA A 109 -13.72 -6.84 -7.19
CA ALA A 109 -13.74 -7.62 -8.43
C ALA A 109 -13.95 -9.13 -8.16
N LYS A 110 -15.06 -9.45 -7.48
CA LYS A 110 -15.41 -10.82 -7.06
C LYS A 110 -14.29 -11.47 -6.25
N ASP A 111 -13.74 -10.71 -5.30
CA ASP A 111 -12.73 -11.16 -4.33
C ASP A 111 -11.41 -11.64 -4.93
N THR A 112 -11.02 -11.08 -6.08
CA THR A 112 -9.78 -11.44 -6.78
C THR A 112 -8.68 -10.38 -6.67
N PHE A 113 -9.01 -9.18 -6.21
CA PHE A 113 -8.09 -8.08 -5.95
C PHE A 113 -8.35 -7.52 -4.57
N TYR A 114 -7.33 -6.93 -3.95
CA TYR A 114 -7.44 -6.21 -2.69
C TYR A 114 -7.11 -4.74 -2.87
N ALA A 115 -7.60 -3.91 -1.95
CA ALA A 115 -7.16 -2.54 -1.78
C ALA A 115 -6.85 -2.24 -0.31
N ILE A 116 -5.76 -1.54 -0.07
CA ILE A 116 -5.31 -1.03 1.21
C ILE A 116 -5.36 0.49 1.15
N LEU A 117 -6.10 1.12 2.08
CA LEU A 117 -6.07 2.56 2.28
C LEU A 117 -5.45 2.86 3.64
N CYS A 118 -4.47 3.75 3.67
CA CYS A 118 -3.83 4.21 4.91
C CYS A 118 -3.71 5.73 4.91
N GLN A 119 -3.54 6.30 6.10
CA GLN A 119 -3.25 7.72 6.26
C GLN A 119 -1.91 7.88 6.96
N LYS A 120 -1.06 8.80 6.49
CA LYS A 120 0.16 9.18 7.20
C LYS A 120 -0.20 9.92 8.49
N LEU A 121 0.55 9.67 9.55
CA LEU A 121 0.45 10.39 10.81
C LEU A 121 0.53 11.91 10.61
N SER A 122 -0.11 12.66 11.52
CA SER A 122 0.02 14.11 11.64
C SER A 122 1.44 14.50 12.05
N LYS A 123 1.77 15.79 11.98
CA LYS A 123 3.10 16.28 12.39
C LYS A 123 3.36 16.03 13.87
N GLU A 124 2.32 16.14 14.68
CA GLU A 124 2.35 15.94 16.13
C GLU A 124 2.62 14.48 16.46
N GLU A 125 1.84 13.55 15.89
CA GLU A 125 2.03 12.11 16.07
C GLU A 125 3.40 11.63 15.56
N LEU A 126 3.92 12.19 14.46
CA LEU A 126 5.26 11.88 13.94
C LEU A 126 6.37 12.34 14.88
N LYS A 127 6.19 13.46 15.57
CA LYS A 127 7.14 13.93 16.60
C LYS A 127 7.11 12.99 17.80
N GLU A 128 5.92 12.64 18.29
CA GLU A 128 5.75 11.71 19.43
C GLU A 128 6.38 10.34 19.15
N LEU A 129 6.19 9.80 17.95
CA LEU A 129 6.77 8.53 17.52
C LEU A 129 8.30 8.53 17.60
N LYS A 130 8.94 9.65 17.19
CA LYS A 130 10.39 9.83 17.24
C LYS A 130 10.91 10.02 18.66
N THR A 131 10.22 10.85 19.46
CA THR A 131 10.65 11.19 20.83
C THR A 131 10.56 10.00 21.77
N ASN A 132 9.52 9.17 21.65
CA ASN A 132 9.27 8.10 22.59
C ASN A 132 9.96 6.78 22.21
N GLY A 133 10.58 6.68 21.04
CA GLY A 133 11.16 5.42 20.54
C GLY A 133 10.14 4.28 20.39
N THR A 134 8.85 4.61 20.30
CA THR A 134 7.72 3.66 20.38
C THR A 134 7.40 2.99 19.05
N GLU A 135 8.28 3.09 18.04
CA GLU A 135 8.10 2.48 16.72
C GLU A 135 7.77 0.98 16.82
N HIS A 136 8.51 0.26 17.67
CA HIS A 136 8.31 -1.18 17.87
C HIS A 136 6.94 -1.52 18.49
N ILE A 137 6.41 -0.65 19.35
CA ILE A 137 5.10 -0.83 19.98
C ILE A 137 4.01 -0.57 18.94
N ARG A 138 4.13 0.51 18.17
CA ARG A 138 3.16 0.87 17.14
C ARG A 138 3.10 -0.16 16.00
N ILE A 139 4.24 -0.75 15.64
CA ILE A 139 4.28 -1.86 14.68
C ILE A 139 3.45 -3.05 15.20
N LYS A 140 3.57 -3.41 16.49
CA LYS A 140 2.78 -4.51 17.07
C LYS A 140 1.29 -4.22 17.03
N GLU A 141 0.88 -3.03 17.45
CA GLU A 141 -0.53 -2.60 17.43
C GLU A 141 -1.11 -2.64 16.01
N LEU A 142 -0.35 -2.14 15.03
CA LEU A 142 -0.75 -2.16 13.62
C LEU A 142 -0.90 -3.59 13.12
N VAL A 143 0.07 -4.47 13.42
CA VAL A 143 0.03 -5.88 13.03
C VAL A 143 -1.19 -6.59 13.64
N GLU A 144 -1.51 -6.34 14.91
CA GLU A 144 -2.69 -6.91 15.56
C GLU A 144 -3.99 -6.42 14.92
N GLU A 145 -4.11 -5.11 14.66
CA GLU A 145 -5.25 -4.51 13.95
C GLU A 145 -5.44 -5.17 12.56
N MET A 146 -4.34 -5.40 11.85
CA MET A 146 -4.34 -6.02 10.53
C MET A 146 -4.73 -7.49 10.56
N LEU A 147 -4.21 -8.25 11.53
CA LEU A 147 -4.55 -9.66 11.71
C LEU A 147 -6.04 -9.86 12.02
N GLN A 148 -6.67 -8.93 12.74
CA GLN A 148 -8.11 -8.94 12.94
C GLN A 148 -8.86 -8.73 11.62
N LYS A 149 -8.40 -7.79 10.77
CA LYS A 149 -9.03 -7.51 9.46
C LYS A 149 -8.87 -8.63 8.43
N LEU A 150 -7.84 -9.47 8.57
CA LEU A 150 -7.66 -10.66 7.72
C LEU A 150 -8.56 -11.84 8.13
N LYS A 151 -9.12 -11.82 9.35
CA LYS A 151 -9.97 -12.88 9.91
C LYS A 151 -11.47 -12.61 9.77
N ALA A 152 -11.85 -11.34 9.57
CA ALA A 152 -13.23 -10.92 9.29
C ALA A 152 -13.60 -11.17 7.82
#